data_AF-A0A7C1G931-F1
#
_entry.id   AF-A0A7C1G931-F1
#
_cell.length_a   1.000
_cell.length_b   1.000
_cell.length_c   1.000
_cell.angle_alpha   90.00
_cell.angle_beta   90.00
_cell.angle_gamma   90.00
#
_symmetry.space_group_name_H-M   'P 1'
#
loop_
_entity.id
_entity.type
_entity.pdbx_description
1 polymer ?
#
loop_
_entity_poly.entity_id
_entity_poly.type
_entity_poly.pdbx_seq_one_letter_code
_entity_poly.pdbx_strand_id
1 'polypeptide(L)' 'MKDPSQLRRIQLTGGSTYVVSLPKNWAKAAGIKPGDYVQLIPQPD' A
#
# COMPACT_ATOMS: atom_id res chain seq x y z
N MET A 1 -5.54 15.44 -11.99
CA MET A 1 -5.51 14.19 -12.78
C MET A 1 -6.12 13.09 -11.93
N LYS A 2 -7.23 12.48 -12.34
CA LYS A 2 -7.75 11.28 -11.69
C LYS A 2 -6.78 10.15 -12.00
N ASP A 3 -5.98 9.72 -11.03
CA ASP A 3 -5.39 8.39 -11.10
C ASP A 3 -6.60 7.43 -11.02
N PRO A 4 -6.91 6.64 -12.07
CA PRO A 4 -8.01 5.69 -11.99
C PRO A 4 -7.75 4.81 -10.77
N SER A 5 -8.76 4.64 -9.91
CA SER A 5 -8.63 3.83 -8.69
C SER A 5 -7.95 2.50 -9.02
N GLN A 6 -6.69 2.36 -8.63
CA GLN A 6 -5.91 1.17 -8.93
C GLN A 6 -6.22 0.12 -7.87
N LEU A 7 -7.21 -0.73 -8.15
CA LEU A 7 -7.50 -1.87 -7.29
C LEU A 7 -6.28 -2.80 -7.23
N ARG A 8 -5.89 -3.16 -6.02
CA ARG A 8 -4.81 -4.11 -5.76
C ARG A 8 -5.38 -5.27 -4.96
N ARG A 9 -5.08 -6.49 -5.39
CA ARG A 9 -5.44 -7.68 -4.65
C ARG A 9 -4.58 -7.77 -3.39
N ILE A 10 -5.22 -8.00 -2.25
CA ILE A 10 -4.53 -8.34 -1.01
C ILE A 10 -3.97 -9.76 -1.11
N GLN A 11 -2.73 -9.94 -0.70
CA GLN A 11 -2.04 -11.22 -0.67
C GLN A 11 -1.86 -11.68 0.77
N LEU A 12 -2.07 -12.97 1.05
CA LEU A 12 -1.74 -13.58 2.33
C LEU A 12 -0.32 -14.16 2.25
N THR A 13 0.54 -13.79 3.19
CA THR A 13 1.91 -14.29 3.33
C THR A 13 2.09 -14.85 4.74
N GLY A 14 2.74 -16.00 4.87
CA GLY A 14 3.07 -16.60 6.18
C GLY A 14 1.87 -17.02 7.03
N GLY A 15 0.67 -17.14 6.43
CA GLY A 15 -0.55 -17.63 7.09
C GLY A 15 -1.28 -16.59 7.96
N SER A 16 -0.60 -15.53 8.41
CA SER A 16 -1.18 -14.53 9.33
C SER A 16 -1.03 -13.09 8.87
N THR A 17 -0.29 -12.81 7.80
CA THR A 17 0.04 -11.44 7.40
C THR A 17 -0.49 -11.13 6.02
N TYR A 18 -1.23 -10.02 5.90
CA TYR A 18 -1.63 -9.48 4.61
C TYR A 18 -0.59 -8.50 4.05
N VAL A 19 -0.39 -8.55 2.75
CA VAL A 19 0.48 -7.65 1.99
C VAL A 19 -0.33 -7.04 0.84
N VAL A 20 -0.14 -5.74 0.61
CA VAL A 20 -0.68 -5.02 -0.55
C VAL A 20 0.42 -4.24 -1.25
N SER A 21 0.48 -4.36 -2.57
CA SER A 21 1.45 -3.65 -3.38
C SER A 21 1.02 -2.19 -3.58
N LEU A 22 1.86 -1.26 -3.18
CA LEU A 22 1.63 0.17 -3.41
C LEU A 22 1.98 0.54 -4.86
N PRO A 23 1.19 1.39 -5.55
CA PRO A 23 1.56 1.90 -6.86
C PRO A 23 2.91 2.64 -6.80
N LYS A 24 3.84 2.29 -7.70
CA LYS A 24 5.21 2.81 -7.67
C LYS A 24 5.28 4.34 -7.74
N ASN A 25 4.44 4.96 -8.56
CA ASN A 25 4.41 6.42 -8.70
C ASN A 25 3.87 7.10 -7.45
N TRP A 26 2.82 6.54 -6.84
CA TRP A 26 2.27 7.03 -5.59
C TRP A 26 3.28 6.92 -4.43
N ALA A 27 3.90 5.74 -4.27
CA ALA A 27 4.89 5.51 -3.22
C ALA A 27 6.06 6.49 -3.33
N LYS A 28 6.57 6.72 -4.56
CA LYS A 28 7.61 7.72 -4.82
C LYS A 28 7.16 9.15 -4.49
N ALA A 29 5.95 9.54 -4.90
CA ALA A 29 5.39 10.86 -4.62
C ALA A 29 5.18 11.09 -3.11
N ALA A 30 4.85 10.03 -2.36
CA ALA A 30 4.74 10.02 -0.91
C ALA A 30 6.12 9.91 -0.20
N GLY A 31 7.23 9.79 -0.94
CA GLY A 31 8.58 9.68 -0.39
C GLY A 31 8.94 8.31 0.20
N ILE A 32 8.09 7.30 0.02
CA ILE A 32 8.25 5.96 0.59
C ILE A 32 9.28 5.15 -0.22
N LYS A 33 10.20 4.50 0.48
CA LYS A 33 11.28 3.68 -0.07
C LYS A 33 11.30 2.28 0.57
N PRO A 34 11.90 1.27 -0.09
CA PRO A 34 12.10 -0.04 0.52
C PRO A 34 12.89 0.08 1.84
N GLY A 35 12.37 -0.52 2.91
CA GLY A 35 12.97 -0.47 4.25
C GLY A 35 12.39 0.61 5.17
N ASP A 36 11.60 1.55 4.65
CA ASP A 36 10.91 2.53 5.49
C ASP A 36 9.84 1.85 6.37
N TYR A 37 9.75 2.30 7.62
CA TYR A 37 8.63 1.95 8.48
C TYR A 37 7.45 2.89 8.19
N VAL A 38 6.26 2.31 8.05
CA VAL A 38 5.01 3.05 7.86
C VAL A 38 4.00 2.63 8.91
N GLN A 39 3.18 3.58 9.38
CA GLN A 39 2.08 3.28 10.28
C GLN A 39 0.79 3.07 9.47
N LEU A 40 0.09 1.98 9.75
CA LEU A 40 -1.26 1.75 9.23
C LEU A 40 -2.27 2.28 10.25
N ILE A 41 -3.09 3.24 9.82
CA ILE A 41 -4.17 3.81 10.62
C ILE A 41 -5.49 3.36 10.00
N PRO A 42 -6.28 2.49 10.66
CA PRO A 42 -7.62 2.15 10.20
C PRO A 42 -8.45 3.43 10.04
N GLN A 43 -9.09 3.59 8.88
CA GLN A 43 -10.07 4.64 8.67
C GLN A 43 -11.46 4.06 8.89
N PRO A 44 -12.39 4.79 9.54
CA PRO A 44 -13.79 4.41 9.56
C PRO A 44 -14.40 4.46 8.16
N ASP A 45 -15.46 3.70 7.94
CA ASP A 45 -16.25 3.71 6.70
C ASP A 45 -17.04 5.02 6.51
#